data_AF-A0A845ZL39-F1
#
_entry.id   AF-A0A845ZL39-F1
#
_cell.length_a   1.000
_cell.length_b   1.000
_cell.length_c   1.000
_cell.angle_alpha   90.00
_cell.angle_beta   90.00
_cell.angle_gamma   90.00
#
_symmetry.space_group_name_H-M   'P 1'
#
loop_
_entity.id
_entity.type
_entity.pdbx_description
1 polymer ?
#
loop_
_entity_poly.entity_id
_entity_poly.type
_entity_poly.pdbx_seq_one_letter_code
_entity_poly.pdbx_strand_id
1 'polypeptide(L)'
;MAMTHLIAQTHHTDPQIIDDDFLDYPHVDHICLQLEEVTLGAYSLDNQIVFSLRQMSIPIRQSPRQAQQFLEENGYQKLWVTTPSQRNLTVYPLNSLLAYWKYLVSDNLIPPYLDKNQTVSLKQL
;
A
#
# COMPACT_ATOMS: atom_id res chain seq x y z
N MET A 1 34.79 -39.44 47.37
CA MET A 1 33.47 -38.79 47.24
C MET A 1 33.62 -37.65 46.26
N ALA A 2 33.24 -37.86 45.00
CA ALA A 2 33.37 -36.90 43.92
C ALA A 2 31.96 -36.49 43.49
N MET A 3 31.64 -35.20 43.60
CA MET A 3 30.37 -34.65 43.13
C MET A 3 30.40 -34.53 41.60
N THR A 4 29.51 -35.25 40.93
CA THR A 4 29.33 -35.16 39.48
C THR A 4 28.52 -33.89 39.18
N HIS A 5 29.17 -32.87 38.63
CA HIS A 5 28.49 -31.69 38.09
C HIS A 5 27.72 -32.09 36.83
N LEU A 6 26.39 -31.99 36.88
CA LEU A 6 25.53 -32.12 35.71
C LEU A 6 25.66 -30.84 34.88
N ILE A 7 26.46 -30.87 33.82
CA ILE A 7 26.57 -29.77 32.86
C ILE A 7 25.36 -29.90 31.93
N ALA A 8 24.38 -29.01 32.08
CA ALA A 8 23.30 -28.87 31.12
C ALA A 8 23.90 -28.30 29.82
N GLN A 9 24.05 -29.16 28.82
CA GLN A 9 24.36 -28.73 27.46
C GLN A 9 23.12 -28.02 26.92
N THR A 10 23.12 -26.69 26.97
CA THR A 10 22.20 -25.88 26.16
C THR A 10 22.58 -26.11 24.71
N HIS A 11 21.83 -26.98 24.03
CA HIS A 11 21.77 -26.96 22.58
C HIS A 11 21.31 -25.56 22.20
N HIS A 12 22.21 -24.78 21.60
CA HIS A 12 21.86 -23.59 20.85
C HIS A 12 21.10 -24.13 19.62
N THR A 13 19.80 -24.35 19.78
CA THR A 13 18.92 -24.40 18.63
C THR A 13 19.08 -23.03 17.99
N ASP A 14 19.52 -23.02 16.73
CA ASP A 14 19.37 -21.89 15.82
C ASP A 14 18.05 -21.18 16.13
N PRO A 15 17.99 -19.83 16.07
CA PRO A 15 16.71 -19.15 16.13
C PRO A 15 15.84 -19.80 15.07
N GLN A 16 14.88 -20.60 15.53
CA GLN A 16 13.80 -21.08 14.70
C GLN A 16 13.26 -19.80 14.08
N ILE A 17 13.48 -19.68 12.78
CA ILE A 17 12.77 -18.74 11.93
C ILE A 17 11.33 -18.94 12.40
N ILE A 18 10.82 -17.92 13.08
CA ILE A 18 9.40 -17.81 13.36
C ILE A 18 8.84 -17.75 11.94
N ASP A 19 8.42 -18.90 11.43
CA ASP A 19 7.60 -18.99 10.24
C ASP A 19 6.51 -17.95 10.49
N ASP A 20 6.50 -16.89 9.67
CA ASP A 20 5.53 -15.79 9.71
C ASP A 20 4.15 -16.42 9.91
N ASP A 21 3.72 -16.42 11.18
CA ASP A 21 2.41 -16.85 11.61
C ASP A 21 1.42 -16.22 10.64
N PHE A 22 0.44 -17.03 10.21
CA PHE A 22 -0.69 -16.63 9.39
C PHE A 22 -1.32 -15.33 9.92
N LEU A 23 -0.77 -14.20 9.52
CA LEU A 23 -1.30 -12.88 9.82
C LEU A 23 -2.52 -12.76 8.93
N ASP A 24 -3.69 -13.02 9.52
CA ASP A 24 -4.98 -12.66 8.95
C ASP A 24 -5.01 -11.13 8.80
N TYR A 25 -4.45 -10.64 7.70
CA TYR A 25 -4.51 -9.23 7.35
C TYR A 25 -5.98 -8.84 7.16
N PRO A 26 -6.35 -7.62 7.56
CA PRO A 26 -7.73 -7.19 7.48
C PRO A 26 -8.25 -7.31 6.04
N HIS A 27 -9.48 -7.81 5.94
CA HIS A 27 -10.15 -7.96 4.66
C HIS A 27 -10.62 -6.61 4.14
N VAL A 28 -10.56 -6.46 2.82
CA VAL A 28 -11.05 -5.27 2.15
C VAL A 28 -12.08 -5.62 1.10
N ASP A 29 -13.04 -4.72 0.92
CA ASP A 29 -14.01 -4.80 -0.16
C ASP A 29 -13.55 -3.98 -1.35
N HIS A 30 -13.74 -4.51 -2.55
CA HIS A 30 -13.48 -3.74 -3.77
C HIS A 30 -14.60 -2.72 -3.99
N ILE A 31 -14.22 -1.46 -4.19
CA ILE A 31 -15.14 -0.36 -4.50
C ILE A 31 -14.67 0.36 -5.76
N CYS A 32 -15.57 1.09 -6.40
CA CYS A 32 -15.25 1.98 -7.52
C CYS A 32 -15.54 3.42 -7.10
N LEU A 33 -14.58 4.31 -7.34
CA LEU A 33 -14.71 5.74 -7.13
C LEU A 33 -14.79 6.44 -8.47
N GLN A 34 -15.75 7.34 -8.62
CA GLN A 34 -15.86 8.19 -9.80
C GLN A 34 -15.32 9.57 -9.45
N LEU A 35 -14.18 9.93 -10.05
CA LEU A 35 -13.57 11.26 -9.95
C LEU A 35 -13.75 11.97 -11.28
N GLU A 36 -14.77 12.81 -11.39
CA GLU A 36 -15.12 13.55 -12.63
C GLU A 36 -15.17 12.60 -13.84
N GLU A 37 -14.13 12.59 -14.68
CA GLU A 37 -14.02 11.78 -15.91
C GLU A 37 -13.27 10.44 -15.72
N VAL A 38 -12.74 10.17 -14.52
CA VAL A 38 -11.92 8.99 -14.21
C VAL A 38 -12.62 8.08 -13.21
N THR A 39 -12.86 6.83 -13.61
CA THR A 39 -13.27 5.76 -12.69
C THR A 39 -12.03 5.06 -12.13
N LEU A 40 -11.90 5.06 -10.80
CA LEU A 40 -10.84 4.40 -10.06
C LEU A 40 -11.36 3.16 -9.35
N GLY A 41 -10.68 2.03 -9.51
CA GLY A 41 -10.81 0.95 -8.55
C GLY A 41 -10.14 1.33 -7.24
N ALA A 42 -10.77 1.03 -6.11
CA ALA A 42 -10.22 1.24 -4.78
C ALA A 42 -10.66 0.11 -3.84
N TYR A 43 -10.22 0.18 -2.60
CA TYR A 43 -10.61 -0.74 -1.53
C TYR A 43 -11.20 0.03 -0.35
N SER A 44 -12.18 -0.56 0.31
CA SER A 44 -12.69 -0.10 1.60
C SER A 44 -12.08 -0.94 2.72
N LEU A 45 -11.44 -0.27 3.69
CA LEU A 45 -10.85 -0.85 4.89
C LEU A 45 -11.34 -0.04 6.10
N ASP A 46 -12.15 -0.61 6.99
CA ASP A 46 -12.62 0.07 8.21
C ASP A 46 -13.19 1.50 7.99
N ASN A 47 -14.03 1.67 6.96
CA ASN A 47 -14.57 2.96 6.49
C ASN A 47 -13.54 3.95 5.91
N GLN A 48 -12.31 3.50 5.67
CA GLN A 48 -11.28 4.24 4.97
C GLN A 48 -11.11 3.73 3.54
N ILE A 49 -10.90 4.66 2.62
CA ILE A 49 -10.56 4.35 1.23
C ILE A 49 -9.05 4.15 1.13
N VAL A 50 -8.65 3.00 0.60
CA VAL A 50 -7.25 2.64 0.37
C VAL A 50 -7.02 2.15 -1.07
N PHE A 51 -5.80 2.32 -1.56
CA PHE A 51 -5.42 2.05 -2.95
C PHE A 51 -4.14 1.23 -3.00
N SER A 52 -4.11 0.21 -3.85
CA SER A 52 -2.85 -0.41 -4.28
C SER A 52 -2.08 0.53 -5.21
N LEU A 53 -0.75 0.35 -5.31
CA LEU A 53 0.09 1.10 -6.26
C LEU A 53 -0.45 1.06 -7.70
N ARG A 54 -1.02 -0.07 -8.12
CA ARG A 54 -1.62 -0.21 -9.46
C ARG A 54 -2.84 0.70 -9.64
N GLN A 55 -3.72 0.75 -8.65
CA GLN A 55 -4.89 1.63 -8.66
C GLN A 55 -4.49 3.11 -8.62
N MET A 56 -3.38 3.45 -7.97
CA MET A 56 -2.85 4.82 -7.93
C MET A 56 -2.26 5.28 -9.27
N SER A 57 -1.59 4.38 -10.01
CA SER A 57 -0.75 4.75 -11.15
C SER A 57 -1.36 4.45 -12.53
N ILE A 58 -2.07 3.33 -12.70
CA ILE A 58 -2.58 2.89 -14.02
C ILE A 58 -3.56 3.89 -14.63
N PRO A 59 -4.54 4.44 -13.89
CA PRO A 59 -5.53 5.37 -14.45
C PRO A 59 -4.92 6.64 -15.06
N ILE A 60 -3.75 7.04 -14.55
CA ILE A 60 -3.00 8.22 -15.00
C ILE A 60 -1.76 7.84 -15.83
N ARG A 61 -1.71 6.59 -16.32
CA ARG A 61 -0.65 6.02 -17.17
C ARG A 61 0.77 6.12 -16.59
N GLN A 62 0.89 6.11 -15.27
CA GLN A 62 2.19 6.05 -14.58
C GLN A 62 2.56 4.63 -14.20
N SER A 63 3.84 4.43 -13.89
CA SER A 63 4.33 3.15 -13.40
C SER A 63 4.04 2.99 -11.89
N PRO A 64 3.58 1.81 -11.43
CA PRO A 64 3.45 1.54 -9.98
C PRO A 64 4.77 1.70 -9.21
N ARG A 65 5.91 1.49 -9.89
CA ARG A 65 7.25 1.65 -9.30
C ARG A 65 7.54 3.11 -8.95
N GLN A 66 7.12 4.05 -9.78
CA GLN A 66 7.28 5.49 -9.50
C GLN A 66 6.42 5.93 -8.32
N ALA A 67 5.17 5.44 -8.23
CA ALA A 67 4.34 5.67 -7.05
C ALA A 67 5.00 5.11 -5.79
N GLN A 68 5.54 3.89 -5.86
CA GLN A 68 6.26 3.28 -4.74
C GLN A 68 7.44 4.16 -4.29
N GLN A 69 8.29 4.60 -5.22
CA GLN A 69 9.43 5.46 -4.92
C GLN A 69 8.99 6.75 -4.22
N PHE A 70 7.99 7.44 -4.78
CA PHE A 70 7.44 8.65 -4.17
C PHE A 70 6.94 8.39 -2.74
N LEU A 71 6.22 7.31 -2.52
CA LEU A 71 5.62 7.00 -1.21
C LEU A 71 6.68 6.65 -0.16
N GLU A 72 7.71 5.90 -0.55
CA GLU A 72 8.83 5.54 0.31
C GLU A 72 9.69 6.76 0.66
N GLU A 73 10.01 7.61 -0.32
CA GLU A 73 10.79 8.84 -0.12
C GLU A 73 10.08 9.85 0.78
N ASN A 74 8.74 9.85 0.78
CA ASN A 74 7.92 10.75 1.58
C ASN A 74 7.38 10.11 2.87
N GLY A 75 7.78 8.86 3.20
CA GLY A 75 7.46 8.21 4.47
C GLY A 75 5.99 7.84 4.66
N TYR A 76 5.25 7.58 3.58
CA TYR A 76 3.85 7.15 3.69
C TYR A 76 3.75 5.73 4.24
N GLN A 77 2.88 5.55 5.23
CA GLN A 77 2.63 4.25 5.84
C GLN A 77 1.95 3.30 4.86
N LYS A 78 2.53 2.12 4.71
CA LYS A 78 1.95 0.99 3.98
C LYS A 78 1.07 0.15 4.90
N LEU A 79 -0.06 -0.31 4.38
CA LEU A 79 -0.97 -1.23 5.06
C LEU A 79 -1.01 -2.55 4.31
N TRP A 80 -1.05 -3.66 5.04
CA TRP A 80 -1.22 -4.99 4.48
C TRP A 80 -2.68 -5.42 4.63
N VAL A 81 -3.27 -5.91 3.55
CA VAL A 81 -4.70 -6.30 3.50
C VAL A 81 -4.89 -7.58 2.68
N THR A 82 -6.00 -8.25 2.91
CA THR A 82 -6.44 -9.43 2.16
C THR A 82 -7.59 -9.07 1.21
N THR A 83 -7.43 -9.26 -0.10
CA THR A 83 -8.52 -9.05 -1.07
C THR A 83 -9.67 -10.06 -0.91
N PRO A 84 -10.83 -9.81 -1.54
CA PRO A 84 -11.88 -10.83 -1.69
C PRO A 84 -11.41 -12.09 -2.42
N SER A 85 -10.36 -11.96 -3.26
CA SER A 85 -9.70 -13.09 -3.94
C SER A 85 -8.65 -13.79 -3.09
N GLN A 86 -8.61 -13.52 -1.77
CA GLN A 86 -7.67 -14.09 -0.80
C GLN A 86 -6.20 -13.83 -1.15
N ARG A 87 -5.92 -12.71 -1.81
CA ARG A 87 -4.55 -12.28 -2.10
C ARG A 87 -4.14 -11.20 -1.12
N ASN A 88 -2.96 -11.34 -0.56
CA ASN A 88 -2.36 -10.30 0.26
C ASN A 88 -1.81 -9.21 -0.65
N LEU A 89 -2.12 -7.95 -0.35
CA LEU A 89 -1.53 -6.82 -1.03
C LEU A 89 -1.17 -5.69 -0.08
N THR A 90 -0.32 -4.82 -0.58
CA THR A 90 -0.01 -3.55 0.05
C THR A 90 -0.92 -2.46 -0.50
N VAL A 91 -1.53 -1.71 0.41
CA VAL A 91 -2.38 -0.56 0.10
C VAL A 91 -1.92 0.68 0.84
N TYR A 92 -2.34 1.83 0.31
CA TYR A 92 -2.03 3.14 0.82
C TYR A 92 -3.33 3.94 1.00
N PRO A 93 -3.41 4.76 2.05
CA PRO A 93 -4.59 5.57 2.30
C PRO A 93 -4.80 6.65 1.23
N LEU A 94 -6.05 7.14 1.09
CA LEU A 94 -6.41 8.15 0.10
C LEU A 94 -5.49 9.39 0.10
N ASN A 95 -5.07 9.89 1.27
CA ASN A 95 -4.15 11.03 1.36
C ASN A 95 -2.82 10.79 0.62
N SER A 96 -2.31 9.56 0.60
CA SER A 96 -1.13 9.17 -0.18
C SER A 96 -1.37 9.29 -1.68
N LEU A 97 -2.56 8.92 -2.16
CA LEU A 97 -2.96 9.08 -3.57
C LEU A 97 -2.97 10.56 -3.96
N LEU A 98 -3.65 11.39 -3.16
CA LEU A 98 -3.80 12.82 -3.47
C LEU A 98 -2.44 13.53 -3.50
N ALA A 99 -1.53 13.18 -2.59
CA ALA A 99 -0.17 13.72 -2.57
C ALA A 99 0.63 13.30 -3.81
N TYR A 100 0.57 12.02 -4.18
CA TYR A 100 1.27 11.51 -5.36
C TYR A 100 0.76 12.16 -6.65
N TRP A 101 -0.56 12.30 -6.81
CA TRP A 101 -1.14 12.94 -7.98
C TRP A 101 -0.80 14.43 -8.03
N LYS A 102 -0.81 15.13 -6.90
CA LYS A 102 -0.37 16.52 -6.83
C LYS A 102 1.09 16.69 -7.25
N TYR A 103 1.96 15.78 -6.84
CA TYR A 103 3.36 15.74 -7.26
C TYR A 103 3.51 15.57 -8.78
N LEU A 104 2.73 14.67 -9.38
CA LEU A 104 2.78 14.47 -10.83
C LEU A 104 2.25 15.68 -11.60
N VAL A 105 1.22 16.36 -11.08
CA VAL A 105 0.73 17.62 -11.66
C VAL A 105 1.82 18.68 -11.61
N SER A 106 2.47 18.88 -10.45
CA SER A 106 3.51 19.91 -10.29
C SER A 106 4.70 19.70 -11.21
N ASP A 107 5.05 18.45 -11.49
CA ASP A 107 6.19 18.08 -12.33
C ASP A 107 5.82 17.93 -13.83
N ASN A 108 4.58 18.26 -14.23
CA ASN A 108 4.06 18.05 -15.59
C ASN A 108 4.21 16.60 -16.09
N LEU A 109 4.14 15.62 -15.18
CA LEU A 109 4.31 14.19 -15.47
C LEU A 109 2.98 13.51 -15.83
N ILE A 110 1.86 14.23 -15.75
CA ILE A 110 0.53 13.72 -16.12
C ILE A 110 0.26 13.97 -17.62
N PRO A 111 -0.36 13.02 -18.35
CA PRO A 111 -0.75 13.23 -19.73
C PRO A 111 -1.60 14.50 -19.97
N PRO A 112 -1.38 15.25 -21.06
CA PRO A 112 -2.05 16.53 -21.31
C PRO A 112 -3.58 16.50 -21.37
N TYR A 113 -4.21 15.33 -21.56
CA TYR A 113 -5.68 15.22 -21.57
C TYR A 113 -6.28 15.21 -20.15
N LEU A 114 -5.49 14.94 -19.12
CA LEU A 114 -5.84 15.19 -17.71
C LEU A 114 -5.47 16.62 -17.26
N ASP A 115 -4.66 17.32 -18.07
CA ASP A 115 -4.18 18.68 -17.82
C ASP A 115 -5.06 19.75 -18.52
N LYS A 116 -5.67 19.42 -19.66
CA LYS A 116 -6.30 20.42 -20.53
C LYS A 116 -7.62 21.01 -20.08
N ASN A 117 -8.27 20.50 -19.02
CA ASN A 117 -9.48 21.10 -18.44
C ASN A 117 -9.74 20.47 -17.08
N GLN A 118 -9.48 21.17 -15.96
CA GLN A 118 -9.67 20.67 -14.59
C GLN A 118 -8.46 19.82 -14.17
N THR A 119 -7.44 20.43 -13.57
CA THR A 119 -7.27 20.29 -12.11
C THR A 119 -8.29 19.30 -11.58
N VAL A 120 -7.93 18.02 -11.43
CA VAL A 120 -8.67 17.08 -10.57
C VAL A 120 -9.08 17.92 -9.38
N SER A 121 -10.37 18.21 -9.22
CA SER A 121 -10.81 19.17 -8.22
C SER A 121 -10.70 18.46 -6.87
N LEU A 122 -9.47 18.38 -6.36
CA LEU A 122 -9.09 17.91 -5.03
C LEU A 122 -9.73 18.78 -3.94
N LYS A 123 -10.48 19.83 -4.32
CA LYS A 123 -11.27 20.68 -3.42
C LYS A 123 -12.49 19.95 -2.83
N GLN A 124 -12.80 18.71 -3.23
CA GLN A 124 -13.97 17.98 -2.74
C GLN A 124 -13.68 16.62 -2.08
N LEU A 125 -12.41 16.32 -1.75
CA LEU A 125 -12.03 15.19 -0.89
C LEU A 125 -11.50 15.66 0.46
#